data_AF-U1PYU3-F1
#
_entry.id   AF-U1PYU3-F1
#
_cell.length_a   1.000
_cell.length_b   1.000
_cell.length_c   1.000
_cell.angle_alpha   90.00
_cell.angle_beta   90.00
_cell.angle_gamma   90.00
#
_symmetry.space_group_name_H-M   'P 1'
#
loop_
_entity.id
_entity.type
_entity.pdbx_description
1 polymer ?
#
loop_
_entity_poly.entity_id
_entity_poly.type
_entity_poly.pdbx_seq_one_letter_code
_entity_poly.pdbx_strand_id
1 'polypeptide(L)'
;MTRREPYAARIGDHTDEQSFTKWLAGEQSLDNLDSPDPYHDEFERTVGIELWNLKPEVKYDGEYGGYYADIVARGYDGTQFVDVVIEAQFDRKKETALNHLGKLLHYGNLADADVLIWLTDAELDSRIYETVAWLAPQTTNLDLQVVETNVRTDAGDISTLEFSRVVPGHKGSIRRRIDTSPTSATLLGTTHRRLLRRCV
;
A
#
# COMPACT_ATOMS: atom_id res chain seq x y z
N MET A 1 25.55 34.19 9.88
CA MET A 1 25.24 33.36 8.69
C MET A 1 24.86 31.98 9.18
N THR A 2 23.56 31.68 9.22
CA THR A 2 23.01 30.40 9.64
C THR A 2 23.29 29.36 8.55
N ARG A 3 24.17 28.42 8.87
CA ARG A 3 24.55 27.29 8.04
C ARG A 3 23.31 26.39 7.92
N ARG A 4 22.76 26.26 6.72
CA ARG A 4 21.68 25.33 6.40
C ARG A 4 22.12 23.93 6.86
N GLU A 5 21.31 23.28 7.68
CA GLU A 5 21.54 21.88 8.02
C GLU A 5 21.53 21.03 6.75
N PRO A 6 22.45 20.07 6.63
CA PRO A 6 22.52 19.21 5.45
C PRO A 6 21.25 18.38 5.38
N TYR A 7 20.84 18.15 4.14
CA TYR A 7 19.66 17.44 3.67
C TYR A 7 19.66 15.97 4.14
N ALA A 8 19.56 15.73 5.45
CA ALA A 8 19.00 14.47 5.92
C ALA A 8 17.57 14.48 5.39
N ALA A 9 17.34 13.81 4.25
CA ALA A 9 16.10 13.73 3.52
C ALA A 9 14.99 13.11 4.39
N ARG A 10 14.50 13.92 5.32
CA ARG A 10 13.23 13.77 6.00
C ARG A 10 12.21 14.11 4.94
N ILE A 11 11.44 13.13 4.48
CA ILE A 11 10.28 13.39 3.63
C ILE A 11 9.29 14.14 4.51
N GLY A 12 9.33 15.47 4.47
CA GLY A 12 8.77 16.33 5.50
C GLY A 12 7.51 17.08 5.06
N ASP A 13 7.25 17.10 3.75
CA ASP A 13 6.06 17.68 3.15
C ASP A 13 5.57 16.90 1.93
N HIS A 14 4.38 17.25 1.46
CA HIS A 14 3.68 16.60 0.36
C HIS A 14 4.50 16.51 -0.95
N THR A 15 5.44 17.43 -1.18
CA THR A 15 6.30 17.45 -2.36
C THR A 15 7.32 16.32 -2.33
N ASP A 16 7.86 16.05 -1.14
CA ASP A 16 8.81 14.97 -0.94
C ASP A 16 8.09 13.60 -1.06
N GLU A 17 6.85 13.50 -0.56
CA GLU A 17 6.03 12.28 -0.69
C GLU A 17 5.77 11.95 -2.17
N GLN A 18 5.28 12.94 -2.95
CA GLN A 18 5.12 12.77 -4.41
C GLN A 18 6.44 12.41 -5.09
N SER A 19 7.55 12.95 -4.60
CA SER A 19 8.85 12.69 -5.20
C SER A 19 9.34 11.26 -4.93
N PHE A 20 9.13 10.77 -3.71
CA PHE A 20 9.38 9.37 -3.39
C PHE A 20 8.47 8.45 -4.19
N THR A 21 7.17 8.75 -4.27
CA THR A 21 6.18 7.98 -5.03
C THR A 21 6.57 7.81 -6.49
N LYS A 22 6.95 8.90 -7.16
CA LYS A 22 7.40 8.85 -8.57
C LYS A 22 8.72 8.11 -8.73
N TRP A 23 9.63 8.21 -7.76
CA TRP A 23 10.88 7.46 -7.77
C TRP A 23 10.63 5.96 -7.60
N LEU A 24 9.76 5.58 -6.65
CA LEU A 24 9.32 4.22 -6.47
C LEU A 24 8.51 3.72 -7.68
N ALA A 25 7.93 4.57 -8.53
CA ALA A 25 7.36 4.13 -9.79
C ALA A 25 8.38 4.03 -10.95
N GLY A 26 9.65 4.41 -10.71
CA GLY A 26 10.68 4.49 -11.75
C GLY A 26 10.51 5.67 -12.71
N GLU A 27 9.63 6.63 -12.40
CA GLU A 27 9.37 7.80 -13.26
C GLU A 27 10.37 8.94 -13.05
N GLN A 28 11.04 8.99 -11.89
CA GLN A 28 12.05 10.02 -11.62
C GLN A 28 13.21 9.49 -10.77
N SER A 29 14.38 10.09 -10.95
CA SER A 29 15.52 9.88 -10.05
C SER A 29 15.38 10.76 -8.81
N LEU A 30 15.95 10.31 -7.69
CA LEU A 30 16.18 11.15 -6.51
C LEU A 30 17.67 11.40 -6.39
N ASP A 31 18.06 12.62 -6.06
CA ASP A 31 19.47 13.05 -6.02
C ASP A 31 20.36 12.22 -5.07
N ASN A 32 19.76 11.42 -4.18
CA ASN A 32 20.43 10.64 -3.14
C ASN A 32 20.06 9.13 -3.14
N LEU A 33 19.33 8.65 -4.15
CA LEU A 33 19.01 7.23 -4.33
C LEU A 33 19.21 6.88 -5.79
N ASP A 34 20.07 5.89 -6.07
CA ASP A 34 20.47 5.49 -7.43
C ASP A 34 19.27 5.00 -8.28
N SER A 35 19.07 3.67 -8.33
CA SER A 35 17.96 3.01 -9.01
C SER A 35 16.94 2.54 -7.97
N PRO A 36 15.63 2.60 -8.27
CA PRO A 36 14.62 1.99 -7.43
C PRO A 36 14.64 0.45 -7.47
N ASP A 37 15.24 -0.19 -8.48
CA ASP A 37 15.20 -1.65 -8.67
C ASP A 37 15.57 -2.48 -7.42
N PRO A 38 16.71 -2.25 -6.73
CA PRO A 38 17.03 -3.01 -5.52
C PRO A 38 16.00 -2.81 -4.39
N TYR A 39 15.35 -1.65 -4.35
CA TYR A 39 14.34 -1.32 -3.36
C TYR A 39 12.96 -1.86 -3.75
N HIS A 40 12.67 -2.04 -5.04
CA HIS A 40 11.51 -2.80 -5.52
C HIS A 40 11.61 -4.25 -5.08
N ASP A 41 12.74 -4.90 -5.36
CA ASP A 41 12.98 -6.29 -4.99
C ASP A 41 12.90 -6.51 -3.46
N GLU A 42 13.24 -5.50 -2.65
CA GLU A 42 13.08 -5.56 -1.21
C GLU A 42 11.61 -5.33 -0.80
N PHE A 43 10.99 -4.29 -1.33
CA PHE A 43 9.61 -3.94 -1.03
C PHE A 43 8.65 -5.09 -1.39
N GLU A 44 8.73 -5.64 -2.60
CA GLU A 44 7.94 -6.78 -3.07
C GLU A 44 8.09 -8.01 -2.18
N ARG A 45 9.32 -8.29 -1.74
CA ARG A 45 9.61 -9.39 -0.81
C ARG A 45 9.01 -9.15 0.56
N THR A 46 9.01 -7.90 1.03
CA THR A 46 8.43 -7.50 2.32
C THR A 46 6.90 -7.62 2.31
N VAL A 47 6.24 -7.23 1.22
CA VAL A 47 4.78 -7.34 1.09
C VAL A 47 4.32 -8.73 0.62
N GLY A 48 5.23 -9.50 0.03
CA GLY A 48 4.98 -10.83 -0.54
C GLY A 48 4.20 -10.79 -1.86
N ILE A 49 4.35 -9.71 -2.63
CA ILE A 49 3.63 -9.45 -3.87
C ILE A 49 4.63 -8.93 -4.89
N GLU A 50 4.75 -9.61 -6.03
CA GLU A 50 5.46 -9.07 -7.20
C GLU A 50 4.59 -7.98 -7.83
N LEU A 51 5.14 -6.80 -8.13
CA LEU A 51 4.41 -5.63 -8.59
C LEU A 51 4.82 -5.25 -10.01
N TRP A 52 3.83 -4.83 -10.80
CA TRP A 52 4.03 -4.37 -12.17
C TRP A 52 3.15 -3.17 -12.48
N ASN A 53 3.56 -2.42 -13.51
CA ASN A 53 2.83 -1.25 -14.00
C ASN A 53 2.50 -0.25 -12.87
N LEU A 54 3.49 0.05 -12.02
CA LEU A 54 3.35 1.05 -10.97
C LEU A 54 3.04 2.39 -11.64
N LYS A 55 1.83 2.90 -11.44
CA LYS A 55 1.38 4.19 -11.93
C LYS A 55 1.31 5.14 -10.75
N PRO A 56 2.16 6.17 -10.71
CA PRO A 56 2.14 7.14 -9.63
C PRO A 56 1.03 8.18 -9.88
N GLU A 57 0.57 8.83 -8.81
CA GLU A 57 -0.32 9.99 -8.85
C GLU A 57 -1.59 9.77 -9.70
N VAL A 58 -2.27 8.62 -9.50
CA VAL A 58 -3.46 8.28 -10.28
C VAL A 58 -4.65 9.08 -9.78
N LYS A 59 -5.13 9.98 -10.63
CA LYS A 59 -6.29 10.82 -10.35
C LYS A 59 -7.60 10.04 -10.47
N TYR A 60 -8.42 10.12 -9.44
CA TYR A 60 -9.83 9.72 -9.49
C TYR A 60 -10.71 10.96 -9.51
N ASP A 61 -11.48 11.13 -10.59
CA ASP A 61 -12.48 12.18 -10.69
C ASP A 61 -13.68 11.83 -9.80
N GLY A 62 -14.00 12.68 -8.83
CA GLY A 62 -15.11 12.50 -7.88
C GLY A 62 -15.76 13.83 -7.48
N GLU A 63 -16.90 13.75 -6.77
CA GLU A 63 -17.72 14.91 -6.36
C GLU A 63 -16.98 15.96 -5.51
N TYR A 64 -15.81 15.63 -4.97
CA TYR A 64 -15.07 16.45 -4.00
C TYR A 64 -13.72 16.95 -4.50
N GLY A 65 -13.60 17.24 -5.80
CA GLY A 65 -12.48 18.05 -6.32
C GLY A 65 -11.27 17.28 -6.83
N GLY A 66 -11.41 15.99 -7.10
CA GLY A 66 -10.34 15.15 -7.65
C GLY A 66 -9.29 14.83 -6.60
N TYR A 67 -9.06 13.54 -6.41
CA TYR A 67 -8.10 13.03 -5.43
C TYR A 67 -7.11 12.09 -6.13
N TYR A 68 -5.91 11.94 -5.57
CA TYR A 68 -4.81 11.18 -6.16
C TYR A 68 -4.47 10.01 -5.25
N ALA A 69 -4.47 8.79 -5.80
CA ALA A 69 -3.82 7.65 -5.18
C ALA A 69 -2.33 7.73 -5.50
N ASP A 70 -1.48 7.55 -4.50
CA ASP A 70 -0.04 7.72 -4.69
C ASP A 70 0.49 6.70 -5.69
N ILE A 71 0.20 5.40 -5.53
CA ILE A 71 0.51 4.39 -6.57
C ILE A 71 -0.66 3.43 -6.75
N VAL A 72 -0.96 3.14 -8.01
CA VAL A 72 -1.78 1.98 -8.42
C VAL A 72 -0.91 1.00 -9.18
N ALA A 73 -0.97 -0.27 -8.83
CA ALA A 73 -0.18 -1.32 -9.46
C ALA A 73 -1.02 -2.58 -9.69
N ARG A 74 -0.56 -3.44 -10.60
CA ARG A 74 -1.00 -4.83 -10.66
C ARG A 74 0.03 -5.67 -9.92
N GLY A 75 -0.40 -6.68 -9.18
CA GLY A 75 0.51 -7.59 -8.52
C GLY A 75 0.14 -9.06 -8.63
N TYR A 76 1.02 -9.92 -8.11
CA TYR A 76 0.80 -11.35 -7.95
C TYR A 76 1.27 -11.81 -6.57
N ASP A 77 0.34 -12.40 -5.80
CA ASP A 77 0.56 -12.80 -4.40
C ASP A 77 1.11 -14.24 -4.26
N GLY A 78 1.53 -14.85 -5.37
CA GLY A 78 1.92 -16.26 -5.43
C GLY A 78 0.78 -17.22 -5.78
N THR A 79 -0.48 -16.75 -5.78
CA THR A 79 -1.67 -17.58 -6.04
C THR A 79 -2.60 -17.01 -7.11
N GLN A 80 -2.75 -15.70 -7.16
CA GLN A 80 -3.62 -14.99 -8.09
C GLN A 80 -3.09 -13.59 -8.38
N PHE A 81 -3.58 -13.01 -9.46
CA PHE A 81 -3.32 -11.61 -9.74
C PHE A 81 -4.21 -10.72 -8.89
N VAL A 82 -3.66 -9.65 -8.35
CA VAL A 82 -4.31 -8.71 -7.43
C VAL A 82 -4.17 -7.27 -7.93
N ASP A 83 -5.18 -6.44 -7.70
CA ASP A 83 -5.09 -4.98 -7.83
C ASP A 83 -4.59 -4.36 -6.53
N VAL A 84 -3.57 -3.52 -6.63
CA VAL A 84 -2.84 -2.96 -5.48
C VAL A 84 -2.93 -1.44 -5.49
N VAL A 85 -3.28 -0.85 -4.34
CA VAL A 85 -3.17 0.59 -4.09
C VAL A 85 -2.19 0.83 -2.97
N ILE A 86 -1.27 1.77 -3.18
CA ILE A 86 -0.26 2.17 -2.20
C ILE A 86 -0.49 3.63 -1.86
N GLU A 87 -0.55 3.93 -0.56
CA GLU A 87 -0.50 5.30 -0.01
C GLU A 87 0.80 5.45 0.75
N ALA A 88 1.55 6.50 0.46
CA ALA A 88 2.75 6.90 1.14
C ALA A 88 2.43 8.04 2.12
N GLN A 89 2.76 7.82 3.39
CA GLN A 89 2.73 8.86 4.41
C GLN A 89 4.09 8.95 5.06
N PHE A 90 4.77 10.06 4.86
CA PHE A 90 6.05 10.31 5.52
C PHE A 90 6.02 11.55 6.41
N ASP A 91 4.91 12.28 6.37
CA ASP A 91 4.62 13.26 7.39
C ASP A 91 4.33 12.57 8.74
N ARG A 92 5.13 12.93 9.76
CA ARG A 92 5.05 12.37 11.13
C ARG A 92 3.93 12.99 11.98
N LYS A 93 3.03 13.77 11.39
CA LYS A 93 1.95 14.41 12.15
C LYS A 93 0.88 13.36 12.41
N LYS A 94 0.66 13.06 13.68
CA LYS A 94 -0.35 12.08 14.07
C LYS A 94 -1.75 12.47 13.60
N GLU A 95 -2.00 13.76 13.44
CA GLU A 95 -3.28 14.31 12.99
C GLU A 95 -3.59 13.98 11.52
N THR A 96 -2.59 13.65 10.69
CA THR A 96 -2.78 13.31 9.27
C THR A 96 -2.86 11.81 9.03
N ALA A 97 -2.38 10.95 9.94
CA ALA A 97 -2.41 9.50 9.76
C ALA A 97 -3.82 8.94 9.50
N LEU A 98 -4.84 9.43 10.21
CA LEU A 98 -6.23 9.05 9.94
C LEU A 98 -6.74 9.54 8.58
N ASN A 99 -6.22 10.66 8.09
CA ASN A 99 -6.52 11.17 6.75
C ASN A 99 -5.91 10.26 5.68
N HIS A 100 -4.64 9.85 5.83
CA HIS A 100 -4.00 8.89 4.92
C HIS A 100 -4.69 7.52 4.93
N LEU A 101 -5.06 7.00 6.10
CA LEU A 101 -5.85 5.76 6.18
C LEU A 101 -7.22 5.92 5.47
N GLY A 102 -7.89 7.06 5.68
CA GLY A 102 -9.16 7.37 5.01
C GLY A 102 -9.02 7.44 3.49
N LYS A 103 -7.96 8.08 2.98
CA LYS A 103 -7.62 8.13 1.56
C LYS A 103 -7.37 6.75 0.99
N LEU A 104 -6.49 5.96 1.63
CA LEU A 104 -6.13 4.62 1.21
C LEU A 104 -7.37 3.72 1.07
N LEU A 105 -8.27 3.74 2.06
CA LEU A 105 -9.54 3.00 2.00
C LEU A 105 -10.47 3.52 0.89
N HIS A 106 -10.56 4.84 0.72
CA HIS A 106 -11.40 5.45 -0.31
C HIS A 106 -10.93 5.06 -1.71
N TYR A 107 -9.63 5.16 -1.99
CA TYR A 107 -9.05 4.80 -3.29
C TYR A 107 -9.06 3.31 -3.53
N GLY A 108 -8.79 2.51 -2.49
CA GLY A 108 -8.95 1.07 -2.54
C GLY A 108 -10.33 0.68 -3.06
N ASN A 109 -11.38 1.31 -2.55
CA ASN A 109 -12.74 1.08 -3.01
C ASN A 109 -13.00 1.61 -4.43
N LEU A 110 -12.46 2.77 -4.82
CA LEU A 110 -12.63 3.30 -6.18
C LEU A 110 -11.89 2.47 -7.24
N ALA A 111 -10.75 1.92 -6.87
CA ALA A 111 -9.90 1.07 -7.72
C ALA A 111 -10.37 -0.40 -7.76
N ASP A 112 -11.35 -0.78 -6.93
CA ASP A 112 -11.71 -2.19 -6.67
C ASP A 112 -10.48 -3.03 -6.28
N ALA A 113 -9.63 -2.46 -5.42
CA ALA A 113 -8.36 -3.07 -5.05
C ALA A 113 -8.55 -4.32 -4.19
N ASP A 114 -7.70 -5.31 -4.41
CA ASP A 114 -7.59 -6.52 -3.58
C ASP A 114 -6.63 -6.30 -2.40
N VAL A 115 -5.64 -5.41 -2.56
CA VAL A 115 -4.60 -5.13 -1.57
C VAL A 115 -4.37 -3.63 -1.40
N LEU A 116 -4.34 -3.18 -0.15
CA LEU A 116 -3.97 -1.83 0.25
C LEU A 116 -2.65 -1.89 1.01
N ILE A 117 -1.69 -1.08 0.58
CA ILE A 117 -0.39 -0.97 1.24
C ILE A 117 -0.23 0.46 1.74
N TRP A 118 0.01 0.60 3.03
CA TRP A 118 0.36 1.87 3.64
C TRP A 118 1.86 1.91 3.91
N LEU A 119 2.59 2.74 3.16
CA LEU A 119 4.01 3.00 3.39
C LEU A 119 4.15 4.15 4.40
N THR A 120 4.90 3.94 5.49
CA THR A 120 5.10 4.95 6.54
C THR A 120 6.55 5.04 7.02
N ASP A 121 7.13 6.24 7.16
CA ASP A 121 8.46 6.40 7.79
C ASP A 121 8.39 6.61 9.32
N ALA A 122 7.18 6.76 9.84
CA ALA A 122 6.92 7.09 11.21
C ALA A 122 6.51 5.84 11.99
N GLU A 123 7.02 5.72 13.23
CA GLU A 123 6.33 4.92 14.25
C GLU A 123 4.93 5.53 14.41
N LEU A 124 3.91 4.84 13.86
CA LEU A 124 2.54 5.31 13.96
C LEU A 124 2.09 5.23 15.43
N ASP A 125 1.11 6.05 15.79
CA ASP A 125 0.49 5.92 17.10
C ASP A 125 -0.10 4.51 17.25
N SER A 126 0.10 3.85 18.40
CA SER A 126 -0.35 2.46 18.62
C SER A 126 -1.83 2.26 18.29
N ARG A 127 -2.66 3.31 18.50
CA ARG A 127 -4.09 3.31 18.18
C ARG A 127 -4.38 3.18 16.68
N ILE A 128 -3.46 3.61 15.81
CA ILE A 128 -3.57 3.44 14.36
C ILE A 128 -3.38 1.97 14.01
N TYR A 129 -2.36 1.29 14.56
CA TYR A 129 -2.20 -0.14 14.38
C TYR A 129 -3.39 -0.93 14.95
N GLU A 130 -3.94 -0.51 16.10
CA GLU A 130 -5.18 -1.09 16.64
C GLU A 130 -6.38 -0.89 15.72
N THR A 131 -6.51 0.30 15.11
CA THR A 131 -7.58 0.61 14.15
C THR A 131 -7.47 -0.25 12.90
N VAL A 132 -6.26 -0.37 12.35
CA VAL A 132 -5.96 -1.22 11.18
C VAL A 132 -6.21 -2.70 11.51
N ALA A 133 -5.79 -3.15 12.70
CA ALA A 133 -6.07 -4.50 13.21
C ALA A 133 -7.55 -4.79 13.41
N TRP A 134 -8.33 -3.78 13.79
CA TRP A 134 -9.77 -3.89 13.90
C TRP A 134 -10.48 -3.88 12.52
N LEU A 135 -10.01 -3.08 11.56
CA LEU A 135 -10.58 -2.97 10.22
C LEU A 135 -10.34 -4.20 9.35
N ALA A 136 -9.11 -4.73 9.33
CA ALA A 136 -8.72 -5.84 8.46
C ALA A 136 -9.68 -7.06 8.46
N PRO A 137 -10.18 -7.58 9.61
CA PRO A 137 -11.13 -8.70 9.59
C PRO A 137 -12.53 -8.32 9.08
N GLN A 138 -12.87 -7.03 9.01
CA GLN A 138 -14.17 -6.55 8.52
C GLN A 138 -14.20 -6.44 7.00
N THR A 139 -13.05 -6.38 6.34
CA THR A 139 -12.93 -6.17 4.90
C THR A 139 -12.72 -7.49 4.16
N THR A 140 -13.81 -8.18 3.83
CA THR A 140 -13.76 -9.46 3.11
C THR A 140 -13.13 -9.26 1.73
N ASN A 141 -12.09 -10.03 1.41
CA ASN A 141 -11.31 -9.97 0.15
C ASN A 141 -10.46 -8.71 -0.04
N LEU A 142 -10.15 -7.97 1.04
CA LEU A 142 -9.24 -6.83 1.00
C LEU A 142 -8.13 -7.07 2.03
N ASP A 143 -6.88 -7.17 1.57
CA ASP A 143 -5.71 -7.24 2.45
C ASP A 143 -5.20 -5.82 2.72
N LEU A 144 -5.07 -5.45 3.99
CA LEU A 144 -4.51 -4.15 4.40
C LEU A 144 -3.16 -4.40 5.08
N GLN A 145 -2.09 -3.93 4.44
CA GLN A 145 -0.73 -4.08 4.92
C GLN A 145 -0.17 -2.71 5.32
N VAL A 146 0.52 -2.66 6.46
CA VAL A 146 1.33 -1.50 6.83
C VAL A 146 2.79 -1.87 6.64
N VAL A 147 3.55 -0.99 6.01
CA VAL A 147 4.97 -1.18 5.72
C VAL A 147 5.71 0.03 6.25
N GLU A 148 6.50 -0.20 7.28
CA GLU A 148 7.39 0.80 7.85
C GLU A 148 8.66 0.90 6.99
N THR A 149 9.00 2.11 6.58
CA THR A 149 10.24 2.44 5.89
C THR A 149 11.23 3.01 6.89
N ASN A 150 12.40 2.40 7.05
CA ASN A 150 13.46 2.95 7.86
C ASN A 150 14.56 3.53 6.97
N VAL A 151 14.74 4.85 7.02
CA VAL A 151 15.79 5.55 6.29
C VAL A 151 16.92 5.86 7.28
N ARG A 152 18.08 5.22 7.09
CA ARG A 152 19.30 5.58 7.81
C ARG A 152 20.14 6.52 6.96
N THR A 153 20.62 7.60 7.59
CA THR A 153 21.53 8.54 6.95
C THR A 153 22.90 8.49 7.63
N ASP A 154 23.93 8.15 6.87
CA ASP A 154 25.31 8.38 7.28
C ASP A 154 25.82 9.66 6.59
N ALA A 155 26.45 10.55 7.37
CA ALA A 155 27.11 11.76 6.89
C ALA A 155 26.28 12.78 6.07
N GLY A 156 24.94 12.67 6.07
CA GLY A 156 24.04 13.60 5.38
C GLY A 156 23.41 13.05 4.10
N ASP A 157 23.69 11.80 3.74
CA ASP A 157 23.11 11.11 2.58
C ASP A 157 22.22 9.95 3.05
N ILE A 158 21.18 9.58 2.28
CA ILE A 158 20.45 8.32 2.53
C ILE A 158 21.41 7.17 2.22
N SER A 159 21.80 6.42 3.23
CA SER A 159 22.74 5.30 3.07
C SER A 159 22.02 3.95 3.04
N THR A 160 20.79 3.86 3.55
CA THR A 160 19.99 2.62 3.56
C THR A 160 18.50 2.96 3.68
N LEU A 161 17.67 2.33 2.85
CA LEU A 161 16.21 2.28 2.98
C LEU A 161 15.84 0.81 3.22
N GLU A 162 15.18 0.53 4.34
CA GLU A 162 14.70 -0.81 4.71
C GLU A 162 13.17 -0.82 4.78
N PHE A 163 12.55 -1.93 4.38
CA PHE A 163 11.10 -2.13 4.49
C PHE A 163 10.75 -3.19 5.52
N SER A 164 9.93 -2.83 6.51
CA SER A 164 9.44 -3.74 7.55
C SER A 164 7.92 -3.83 7.52
N ARG A 165 7.38 -5.02 7.24
CA ARG A 165 5.93 -5.24 7.23
C ARG A 165 5.37 -5.35 8.65
N VAL A 166 4.37 -4.53 8.95
CA VAL A 166 3.51 -4.62 10.12
C VAL A 166 2.13 -5.10 9.67
N VAL A 167 1.74 -6.26 10.20
CA VAL A 167 0.47 -6.91 9.85
C VAL A 167 -0.59 -6.48 10.87
N PRO A 168 -1.80 -6.09 10.47
CA PRO A 168 -2.97 -6.55 11.20
C PRO A 168 -3.19 -8.04 10.91
N GLY A 169 -2.81 -8.91 11.85
CA GLY A 169 -2.80 -10.35 11.66
C GLY A 169 -4.14 -10.99 11.26
N HIS A 170 -4.17 -11.69 10.12
CA HIS A 170 -4.90 -12.94 9.98
C HIS A 170 -4.19 -13.95 9.06
N LYS A 171 -3.57 -14.97 9.67
CA LYS A 171 -3.35 -16.27 9.01
C LYS A 171 -4.68 -17.03 9.06
N GLY A 172 -5.57 -16.82 8.09
CA GLY A 172 -6.82 -17.57 8.03
C GLY A 172 -7.51 -17.49 6.67
N SER A 173 -7.56 -18.65 5.98
CA SER A 173 -8.27 -18.93 4.72
C SER A 173 -7.64 -18.24 3.49
N ILE A 174 -6.87 -18.92 2.63
CA ILE A 174 -7.34 -20.00 1.75
C ILE A 174 -6.33 -21.17 1.75
N ARG A 175 -6.55 -22.17 2.62
CA ARG A 175 -6.25 -23.57 2.26
C ARG A 175 -7.57 -24.18 1.82
N ARG A 176 -7.89 -24.13 0.51
CA ARG A 176 -8.79 -25.15 -0.04
C ARG A 176 -8.05 -26.47 0.13
N ARG A 177 -8.43 -27.26 1.13
CA ARG A 177 -8.25 -28.72 1.05
C ARG A 177 -8.95 -29.14 -0.22
N ILE A 178 -8.18 -29.45 -1.25
CA ILE A 178 -8.67 -30.32 -2.31
C ILE A 178 -8.65 -31.71 -1.67
N ASP A 179 -9.75 -32.09 -1.03
CA ASP A 179 -10.04 -33.51 -0.84
C ASP A 179 -10.40 -34.04 -2.23
N THR A 180 -9.41 -34.62 -2.92
CA THR A 180 -9.64 -35.46 -4.09
C THR A 180 -10.34 -36.73 -3.61
N SER A 181 -11.65 -36.80 -3.84
CA SER A 181 -12.35 -38.07 -4.03
C SER A 181 -13.46 -37.87 -5.06
N PRO A 182 -13.52 -38.67 -6.13
CA PRO A 182 -14.44 -38.45 -7.23
C PRO A 182 -15.77 -39.12 -6.94
N THR A 183 -16.88 -38.39 -7.02
CA THR A 183 -18.17 -39.03 -7.32
C THR A 183 -19.07 -38.05 -8.08
N SER A 184 -19.50 -38.52 -9.25
CA SER A 184 -20.36 -37.91 -10.24
C SER A 184 -21.68 -37.34 -9.70
N ALA A 185 -22.10 -36.18 -10.22
CA ALA A 185 -23.48 -35.91 -10.70
C ALA A 185 -23.66 -34.45 -11.18
N THR A 186 -23.69 -34.28 -12.50
CA THR A 186 -24.80 -33.73 -13.30
C THR A 186 -25.56 -32.45 -12.85
N LEU A 187 -25.42 -31.39 -13.68
CA LEU A 187 -26.43 -30.41 -14.17
C LEU A 187 -27.26 -29.56 -13.17
N LEU A 188 -27.07 -28.23 -13.19
CA LEU A 188 -27.99 -27.21 -13.77
C LEU A 188 -27.63 -25.81 -13.26
N GLY A 189 -27.69 -24.83 -14.18
CA GLY A 189 -27.22 -23.48 -13.95
C GLY A 189 -28.15 -22.58 -13.15
N THR A 190 -27.65 -21.41 -12.77
CA THR A 190 -28.34 -20.12 -12.87
C THR A 190 -27.38 -18.99 -12.53
N THR A 191 -27.32 -18.00 -13.42
CA THR A 191 -26.59 -16.74 -13.27
C THR A 191 -27.28 -15.90 -12.19
N HIS A 192 -26.56 -15.52 -11.14
CA HIS A 192 -27.05 -14.53 -10.18
C HIS A 192 -26.07 -13.36 -10.01
N ARG A 193 -26.53 -12.21 -10.53
CA ARG A 193 -26.04 -10.85 -10.27
C ARG A 193 -25.99 -10.59 -8.77
N ARG A 194 -24.87 -10.05 -8.27
CA ARG A 194 -24.83 -9.36 -6.98
C ARG A 194 -25.07 -7.86 -7.20
N LEU A 195 -26.22 -7.39 -6.73
CA LEU A 195 -26.42 -5.99 -6.33
C LEU A 195 -25.73 -5.79 -4.98
N LEU A 196 -24.82 -4.82 -4.88
CA LEU A 196 -24.42 -4.24 -3.60
C LEU A 196 -25.48 -3.23 -3.18
N ARG A 197 -26.08 -3.48 -2.00
CA ARG A 197 -26.98 -2.57 -1.31
C ARG A 197 -26.16 -1.47 -0.63
N ARG A 198 -26.65 -0.24 -0.78
CA ARG A 198 -26.34 0.93 0.04
C ARG A 198 -26.46 0.61 1.53
N CYS A 199 -25.47 1.01 2.32
CA CYS A 199 -25.65 1.32 3.73
C CYS A 199 -25.50 2.83 3.94
N VAL A 200 -26.30 3.29 4.89
CA VAL A 200 -26.71 4.65 5.25
C VAL A 200 -25.56 5.46 5.86
#